data_AF-A0A822D8J8-F1
#
_entry.id   AF-A0A822D8J8-F1
#
_cell.length_a   1.000
_cell.length_b   1.000
_cell.length_c   1.000
_cell.angle_alpha   90.00
_cell.angle_beta   90.00
_cell.angle_gamma   90.00
#
_symmetry.space_group_name_H-M   'P 1'
#
loop_
_entity.id
_entity.type
_entity.pdbx_description
1 polymer ?
#
loop_
_entity_poly.entity_id
_entity_poly.type
_entity_poly.pdbx_seq_one_letter_code
_entity_poly.pdbx_strand_id
1 'polypeptide(L)'
;MSIQVKFQTKLDKYSVPDTTLVIPSSSTNSQLEAILKGLLKSTVSSTELSRISFDFLCINKLIRSSLEEHIREKDESLLESIISIEYIEKFQGPQPEDALMHDDWVSACRSLGDSILVASYDTNLHLWNNQGEHIIRLPGHTAPVKSISFIYSDEGEHKFISGSHDQTIFI
;
A
#
# COMPACT_ATOMS: atom_id res chain seq x y z
N MET A 1 26.96 -8.92 21.19
CA MET A 1 27.54 -7.58 20.92
C MET A 1 26.41 -6.57 21.06
N SER A 2 26.67 -5.33 21.47
CA SER A 2 25.64 -4.29 21.63
C SER A 2 25.93 -3.13 20.69
N ILE A 3 24.90 -2.59 20.05
CA ILE A 3 24.99 -1.52 19.06
C ILE A 3 24.21 -0.30 19.58
N GLN A 4 24.71 0.90 19.28
CA GLN A 4 24.03 2.16 19.59
C GLN A 4 23.12 2.56 18.44
N VAL A 5 21.85 2.81 18.72
CA VAL A 5 20.85 3.17 17.72
C VAL A 5 20.06 4.40 18.11
N LYS A 6 19.57 5.13 17.10
CA LYS A 6 18.62 6.23 17.21
C LYS A 6 17.40 5.92 16.35
N PHE A 7 16.21 6.07 16.90
CA PHE A 7 14.97 5.89 16.15
C PHE A 7 14.55 7.23 15.52
N GLN A 8 14.18 7.20 14.25
CA GLN A 8 13.72 8.37 13.49
C GLN A 8 12.47 8.01 12.68
N THR A 9 11.58 8.97 12.46
CA THR A 9 10.43 8.79 11.58
C THR A 9 10.08 10.08 10.87
N LYS A 10 9.41 9.97 9.73
CA LYS A 10 8.77 11.09 9.03
C LYS A 10 7.31 11.30 9.47
N LEU A 11 6.78 10.40 10.30
CA LEU A 11 5.41 10.45 10.80
C LEU A 11 5.37 11.21 12.13
N ASP A 12 4.97 12.49 12.08
CA ASP A 12 4.92 13.36 13.27
C ASP A 12 4.10 12.76 14.42
N LYS A 13 3.01 12.06 14.10
CA LYS A 13 2.15 11.38 15.09
C LYS A 13 2.91 10.36 15.95
N TYR A 14 3.94 9.72 15.40
CA TYR A 14 4.71 8.69 16.08
C TYR A 14 6.13 9.15 16.40
N SER A 15 6.37 10.47 16.50
CA SER A 15 7.69 10.99 16.81
C SER A 15 8.16 10.56 18.20
N VAL A 16 9.41 10.09 18.29
CA VAL A 16 10.09 9.75 19.55
C VAL A 16 11.20 10.76 19.83
N PRO A 17 11.56 11.00 21.11
CA PRO A 17 12.69 11.86 21.45
C PRO A 17 13.99 11.36 20.81
N ASP A 18 14.86 12.27 20.35
CA ASP A 18 16.18 11.94 19.79
C ASP A 18 17.13 11.45 20.89
N THR A 19 16.95 10.19 21.29
CA THR A 19 17.70 9.52 22.35
C THR A 19 18.48 8.35 21.75
N THR A 20 19.77 8.27 22.09
CA THR A 20 20.60 7.11 21.74
C THR A 20 20.30 5.95 22.68
N LEU A 21 20.00 4.78 22.13
CA LEU A 21 19.69 3.55 22.86
C LEU A 21 20.73 2.48 22.56
N VAL A 22 21.04 1.66 23.56
CA VAL A 22 21.95 0.51 23.42
C VAL A 22 21.11 -0.75 23.30
N ILE A 23 21.18 -1.42 22.16
CA ILE A 23 20.42 -2.64 21.89
C ILE A 23 21.34 -3.81 21.49
N PRO A 24 20.94 -5.06 21.73
CA PRO A 24 21.67 -6.22 21.22
C PRO A 24 21.80 -6.20 19.70
N SER A 25 22.97 -6.59 19.18
CA SER A 25 23.22 -6.69 17.73
C SER A 25 22.33 -7.74 17.05
N SER A 26 21.96 -8.79 17.80
CA SER A 26 21.05 -9.85 17.36
C SER A 26 19.58 -9.45 17.35
N SER A 27 19.25 -8.18 17.62
CA SER A 27 17.86 -7.75 17.68
C SER A 27 17.13 -7.87 16.35
N THR A 28 15.93 -8.45 16.41
CA THR A 28 15.01 -8.63 15.28
C THR A 28 13.96 -7.52 15.26
N ASN A 29 13.21 -7.40 14.16
CA ASN A 29 12.12 -6.42 14.03
C ASN A 29 11.13 -6.47 15.20
N SER A 30 10.77 -7.66 15.71
CA SER A 30 9.84 -7.79 16.83
C SER A 30 10.40 -7.17 18.12
N GLN A 31 11.71 -7.26 18.34
CA GLN A 31 12.36 -6.65 19.50
C GLN A 31 12.45 -5.13 19.35
N LEU A 32 12.80 -4.64 18.14
CA LEU A 32 12.80 -3.21 17.83
C LEU A 32 11.39 -2.62 18.00
N GLU A 33 10.35 -3.34 17.57
CA GLU A 33 8.95 -2.95 17.75
C GLU A 33 8.55 -2.87 19.22
N ALA A 34 8.96 -3.84 20.05
CA ALA A 34 8.70 -3.82 21.48
C ALA A 34 9.35 -2.61 22.17
N ILE A 35 10.59 -2.27 21.79
CA ILE A 35 11.31 -1.10 22.31
C ILE A 35 10.62 0.19 21.85
N LEU A 36 10.33 0.32 20.56
CA LEU A 36 9.65 1.48 19.99
C LEU A 36 8.29 1.72 20.64
N LYS A 37 7.45 0.68 20.76
CA LYS A 37 6.16 0.76 21.45
C LYS A 37 6.33 1.15 22.92
N GLY A 38 7.42 0.73 23.57
CA GLY A 38 7.78 1.18 24.92
C GLY A 38 8.00 2.69 25.03
N LEU A 39 8.71 3.28 24.06
CA LEU A 39 8.97 4.73 24.01
C LEU A 39 7.68 5.52 23.72
N LEU A 40 6.85 5.00 22.81
CA LEU A 40 5.61 5.64 22.38
C LEU A 40 4.49 5.60 23.41
N LYS A 41 4.57 4.77 24.48
CA LYS A 41 3.57 4.75 25.56
C LYS A 41 3.38 6.11 26.25
N SER A 42 4.39 6.97 26.19
CA SER A 42 4.33 8.32 26.78
C SER A 42 3.56 9.32 25.93
N THR A 43 3.46 9.08 24.61
CA THR A 43 2.90 10.02 23.63
C THR A 43 1.60 9.52 23.01
N VAL A 44 1.43 8.20 22.85
CA VAL A 44 0.31 7.58 22.15
C VAL A 44 -0.46 6.64 23.10
N SER A 45 -1.80 6.61 22.96
CA SER A 45 -2.66 5.71 23.74
C SER A 45 -2.27 4.24 23.53
N SER A 46 -2.29 3.47 24.63
CA SER A 46 -2.00 2.03 24.63
C SER A 46 -2.93 1.23 23.69
N THR A 47 -4.17 1.67 23.49
CA THR A 47 -5.14 1.05 22.57
C THR A 47 -4.80 1.26 21.09
N GLU A 48 -4.21 2.39 20.73
CA GLU A 48 -3.76 2.65 19.36
C GLU A 48 -2.49 1.86 19.07
N LEU A 49 -1.53 1.88 20.01
CA LEU A 49 -0.26 1.15 19.91
C LEU A 49 -0.42 -0.35 19.69
N SER A 50 -1.48 -0.97 20.23
CA SER A 50 -1.76 -2.38 20.01
C SER A 50 -2.26 -2.71 18.60
N ARG A 51 -2.85 -1.74 17.89
CA ARG A 51 -3.43 -1.93 16.55
C ARG A 51 -2.42 -1.72 15.43
N ILE A 52 -1.37 -0.96 15.72
CA ILE A 52 -0.37 -0.56 14.74
C ILE A 52 0.86 -1.45 14.88
N SER A 53 1.43 -1.84 13.75
CA SER A 53 2.76 -2.45 13.68
C SER A 53 3.70 -1.54 12.90
N PHE A 54 4.99 -1.72 13.10
CA PHE A 54 6.01 -0.90 12.47
C PHE A 54 6.99 -1.77 11.68
N ASP A 55 7.43 -1.26 10.54
CA ASP A 55 8.58 -1.78 9.80
C ASP A 55 9.76 -0.82 9.99
N PHE A 56 10.97 -1.38 9.99
CA PHE A 56 12.21 -0.65 10.30
C PHE A 56 13.14 -0.65 9.08
N LEU A 57 13.76 0.50 8.84
CA LEU A 57 14.70 0.74 7.78
C LEU A 57 16.04 1.16 8.38
N CYS A 58 17.10 0.55 7.85
CA CYS A 58 18.48 0.94 8.12
C CYS A 58 19.18 1.09 6.77
N ILE A 59 19.84 2.24 6.55
CA ILE A 59 20.47 2.61 5.26
C ILE A 59 19.45 2.56 4.10
N ASN A 60 18.27 3.16 4.31
CA ASN A 60 17.15 3.18 3.35
C ASN A 60 16.67 1.78 2.86
N LYS A 61 16.95 0.72 3.62
CA LYS A 61 16.48 -0.64 3.30
C LYS A 61 15.78 -1.26 4.50
N LEU A 62 14.69 -1.97 4.22
CA LEU A 62 13.93 -2.70 5.23
C LEU A 62 14.80 -3.78 5.86
N ILE A 63 14.84 -3.80 7.19
CA ILE A 63 15.47 -4.85 7.97
C ILE A 63 14.58 -6.08 7.87
N ARG A 64 15.12 -7.23 7.42
CA ARG A 64 14.37 -8.49 7.29
C ARG A 64 14.94 -9.63 8.14
N SER A 65 16.14 -9.45 8.68
CA SER A 65 16.87 -10.40 9.53
C SER A 65 17.26 -9.74 10.85
N SER A 66 18.31 -10.23 11.50
CA SER A 66 18.90 -9.54 12.65
C SER A 66 19.59 -8.24 12.22
N LEU A 67 19.64 -7.26 13.12
CA LEU A 67 20.29 -5.98 12.83
C LEU A 67 21.77 -6.17 12.44
N GLU A 68 22.49 -7.06 13.13
CA GLU A 68 23.88 -7.42 12.83
C GLU A 68 24.08 -7.95 11.41
N GLU A 69 23.25 -8.91 10.99
CA GLU A 69 23.34 -9.50 9.66
C GLU A 69 23.01 -8.48 8.56
N HIS A 70 21.96 -7.68 8.77
CA HIS A 70 21.59 -6.60 7.85
C HIS A 70 22.71 -5.56 7.69
N ILE A 71 23.40 -5.20 8.77
CA ILE A 71 24.52 -4.25 8.74
C ILE A 71 25.73 -4.89 8.06
N ARG A 72 26.13 -6.11 8.44
CA ARG A 72 27.31 -6.78 7.87
C ARG A 72 27.21 -6.93 6.35
N GLU A 73 26.03 -7.23 5.83
CA GLU A 73 25.83 -7.33 4.38
C GLU A 73 26.00 -6.02 3.61
N LYS A 74 25.85 -4.87 4.28
CA LYS A 74 25.76 -3.56 3.61
C LYS A 74 26.95 -2.68 3.93
N ASP A 75 27.32 -2.59 5.21
CA ASP A 75 28.43 -1.80 5.71
C ASP A 75 28.85 -2.26 7.13
N GLU A 76 29.92 -3.06 7.22
CA GLU A 76 30.46 -3.55 8.50
C GLU A 76 30.98 -2.44 9.42
N SER A 77 31.38 -1.29 8.86
CA SER A 77 31.96 -0.18 9.66
C SER A 77 30.93 0.45 10.60
N LEU A 78 29.64 0.30 10.30
CA LEU A 78 28.56 0.88 11.09
C LEU A 78 28.37 0.18 12.44
N LEU A 79 28.89 -1.04 12.63
CA LEU A 79 28.78 -1.78 13.91
C LEU A 79 29.44 -1.04 15.09
N GLU A 80 30.39 -0.15 14.81
CA GLU A 80 31.09 0.65 15.81
C GLU A 80 30.53 2.08 15.95
N SER A 81 29.50 2.42 15.15
CA SER A 81 28.92 3.76 15.07
C SER A 81 27.50 3.85 15.64
N ILE A 82 26.97 5.08 15.75
CA ILE A 82 25.56 5.31 16.10
C ILE A 82 24.71 5.15 14.84
N ILE A 83 23.82 4.17 14.84
CA ILE A 83 23.00 3.83 13.68
C ILE A 83 21.64 4.50 13.77
N SER A 84 21.25 5.21 12.71
CA SER A 84 19.91 5.77 12.61
C SER A 84 18.96 4.74 11.97
N ILE A 85 17.93 4.35 12.70
CA ILE A 85 16.88 3.43 12.25
C ILE A 85 15.62 4.24 11.98
N GLU A 86 15.25 4.34 10.70
CA GLU A 86 13.97 4.92 10.30
C GLU A 86 12.85 3.90 10.51
N TYR A 87 11.71 4.29 11.07
CA TYR A 87 10.54 3.41 11.19
C TYR A 87 9.30 4.02 10.54
N ILE A 88 8.50 3.12 9.97
CA ILE A 88 7.25 3.44 9.27
C ILE A 88 6.13 2.53 9.76
N GLU A 89 4.90 2.99 9.63
CA GLU A 89 3.73 2.14 9.86
C GLU A 89 3.71 0.98 8.86
N LYS A 90 3.57 -0.24 9.38
CA LYS A 90 3.55 -1.44 8.58
C LYS A 90 2.22 -1.55 7.86
N PHE A 91 2.24 -1.35 6.55
CA PHE A 91 1.08 -1.59 5.69
C PHE A 91 0.99 -3.08 5.35
N GLN A 92 -0.13 -3.72 5.68
CA GLN A 92 -0.41 -5.06 5.19
C GLN A 92 -0.57 -5.00 3.67
N GLY A 93 0.07 -5.91 2.94
CA GLY A 93 -0.11 -5.99 1.50
C GLY A 93 -1.59 -6.21 1.16
N PRO A 94 -2.12 -5.60 0.08
CA PRO A 94 -3.50 -5.82 -0.33
C PRO A 94 -3.74 -7.31 -0.54
N GLN A 95 -4.75 -7.85 0.14
CA GLN A 95 -5.17 -9.24 -0.06
C GLN A 95 -6.26 -9.28 -1.14
N PRO A 96 -6.29 -10.30 -2.01
CA PRO A 96 -7.41 -10.50 -2.91
C PRO A 96 -8.70 -10.66 -2.12
N GLU A 97 -9.70 -9.83 -2.41
CA GLU A 97 -11.02 -9.89 -1.78
C GLU A 97 -11.99 -10.73 -2.61
N ASP A 98 -12.15 -10.41 -3.89
CA ASP A 98 -13.06 -11.10 -4.80
C ASP A 98 -12.55 -11.12 -6.26
N ALA A 99 -13.19 -11.91 -7.12
CA ALA A 99 -12.90 -12.05 -8.54
C ALA A 99 -14.19 -11.95 -9.38
N LEU A 100 -14.33 -10.85 -10.12
CA LEU A 100 -15.47 -10.62 -11.02
C LEU A 100 -15.27 -11.41 -12.32
N MET A 101 -16.14 -12.39 -12.55
CA MET A 101 -16.02 -13.30 -13.69
C MET A 101 -16.54 -12.66 -14.98
N HIS A 102 -15.75 -12.73 -16.05
CA HIS A 102 -16.08 -12.27 -17.39
C HIS A 102 -15.90 -13.39 -18.42
N ASP A 103 -16.76 -13.39 -19.45
CA ASP A 103 -16.74 -14.41 -20.51
C ASP A 103 -15.61 -14.22 -21.53
N ASP A 104 -15.00 -13.03 -21.57
CA ASP A 104 -13.88 -12.70 -22.46
C ASP A 104 -12.85 -11.83 -21.70
N TRP A 105 -11.73 -11.52 -22.34
CA TRP A 105 -10.64 -10.77 -21.74
C TRP A 105 -11.07 -9.37 -21.31
N VAL A 106 -10.71 -9.02 -20.07
CA VAL A 106 -10.86 -7.67 -19.55
C VAL A 106 -9.71 -6.80 -20.08
N SER A 107 -10.05 -5.72 -20.76
CA SER A 107 -9.07 -4.79 -21.35
C SER A 107 -8.74 -3.61 -20.46
N ALA A 108 -9.71 -3.13 -19.68
CA ALA A 108 -9.56 -2.02 -18.73
C ALA A 108 -10.66 -2.07 -17.66
N CYS A 109 -10.35 -1.58 -16.45
CA CYS A 109 -11.32 -1.41 -15.37
C CYS A 109 -11.13 -0.05 -14.68
N ARG A 110 -12.21 0.56 -14.21
CA ARG A 110 -12.22 1.80 -13.42
C ARG A 110 -13.30 1.71 -12.36
N SER A 111 -13.05 2.25 -11.17
CA SER A 111 -14.06 2.37 -10.12
C SER A 111 -14.37 3.84 -9.82
N LEU A 112 -15.62 4.09 -9.46
CA LEU A 112 -16.11 5.37 -8.94
C LEU A 112 -17.18 5.10 -7.89
N GLY A 113 -16.87 5.39 -6.62
CA GLY A 113 -17.75 5.06 -5.50
C GLY A 113 -18.05 3.56 -5.45
N ASP A 114 -19.33 3.22 -5.53
CA ASP A 114 -19.83 1.83 -5.51
C ASP A 114 -19.94 1.18 -6.89
N SER A 115 -19.47 1.84 -7.94
CA SER A 115 -19.55 1.37 -9.31
C SER A 115 -18.19 1.00 -9.88
N ILE A 116 -18.10 -0.15 -10.52
CA ILE A 116 -16.92 -0.64 -11.23
C ILE A 116 -17.28 -0.81 -12.70
N LEU A 117 -16.73 0.04 -13.56
CA LEU A 117 -16.87 -0.06 -15.00
C LEU A 117 -15.72 -0.91 -15.56
N VAL A 118 -16.07 -1.87 -16.40
CA VAL A 118 -15.14 -2.81 -17.02
C VAL A 118 -15.33 -2.79 -18.53
N ALA A 119 -14.22 -2.68 -19.27
CA ALA A 119 -14.18 -2.85 -20.71
C ALA A 119 -13.73 -4.26 -21.06
N SER A 120 -14.42 -4.88 -22.00
CA SER A 120 -14.21 -6.27 -22.40
C SER A 120 -13.89 -6.38 -23.88
N TYR A 121 -13.20 -7.46 -24.24
CA TYR A 121 -12.95 -7.85 -25.62
C TYR A 121 -14.20 -8.36 -26.33
N ASP A 122 -15.27 -8.66 -25.59
CA ASP A 122 -16.57 -9.07 -26.11
C ASP A 122 -17.35 -7.92 -26.80
N THR A 123 -16.69 -6.77 -27.03
CA THR A 123 -17.20 -5.51 -27.60
C THR A 123 -18.14 -4.71 -26.69
N ASN A 124 -18.33 -5.12 -25.44
CA ASN A 124 -19.23 -4.46 -24.49
C ASN A 124 -18.47 -3.85 -23.31
N LEU A 125 -19.15 -2.91 -22.66
CA LEU A 125 -18.80 -2.47 -21.31
C LEU A 125 -19.71 -3.18 -20.30
N HIS A 126 -19.20 -3.41 -19.10
CA HIS A 126 -19.92 -4.02 -18.00
C HIS A 126 -19.81 -3.12 -16.78
N LEU A 127 -20.94 -2.86 -16.13
CA LEU A 127 -20.98 -2.16 -14.85
C LEU A 127 -21.25 -3.18 -13.75
N TRP A 128 -20.44 -3.15 -12.71
CA TRP A 128 -20.55 -3.96 -11.51
C TRP A 128 -20.69 -3.06 -10.29
N ASN A 129 -21.21 -3.59 -9.19
CA ASN A 129 -21.11 -2.96 -7.89
C ASN A 129 -19.93 -3.50 -7.08
N ASN A 130 -19.62 -2.86 -5.95
CA ASN A 130 -18.57 -3.30 -5.02
C ASN A 130 -18.87 -4.65 -4.33
N GLN A 131 -20.11 -5.15 -4.43
CA GLN A 131 -20.52 -6.47 -3.92
C GLN A 131 -20.33 -7.59 -4.95
N GLY A 132 -19.80 -7.27 -6.13
CA GLY A 132 -19.55 -8.24 -7.20
C GLY A 132 -20.78 -8.64 -8.00
N GLU A 133 -21.86 -7.87 -7.92
CA GLU A 133 -23.05 -8.08 -8.75
C GLU A 133 -22.90 -7.36 -10.09
N HIS A 134 -23.21 -8.07 -11.17
CA HIS A 134 -23.24 -7.50 -12.52
C HIS A 134 -24.52 -6.67 -12.68
N ILE A 135 -24.37 -5.34 -12.73
CA ILE A 135 -25.50 -4.41 -12.79
C ILE A 135 -26.05 -4.36 -14.20
N ILE A 136 -25.19 -4.09 -15.19
CA ILE A 136 -25.62 -3.91 -16.57
C ILE A 136 -24.51 -4.18 -17.58
N ARG A 137 -24.91 -4.67 -18.76
CA ARG A 137 -24.08 -4.73 -19.97
C ARG A 137 -24.46 -3.55 -20.87
N LEU A 138 -23.47 -2.78 -21.31
CA LEU A 138 -23.64 -1.60 -22.14
C LEU A 138 -23.09 -1.90 -23.54
N PRO A 139 -23.97 -2.25 -24.49
CA PRO A 139 -23.56 -2.46 -25.88
C PRO A 139 -23.32 -1.14 -26.59
N GLY A 140 -22.52 -1.17 -27.65
CA GLY A 140 -22.37 -0.05 -28.56
C GLY A 140 -21.19 -0.20 -29.52
N HIS A 141 -20.04 -0.58 -28.98
CA HIS A 141 -18.85 -0.77 -29.79
C HIS A 141 -19.00 -2.01 -30.68
N THR A 142 -18.42 -1.94 -31.88
CA THR A 142 -18.46 -3.03 -32.88
C THR A 142 -17.17 -3.84 -32.91
N ALA A 143 -16.21 -3.47 -32.08
CA ALA A 143 -14.93 -4.14 -31.89
C ALA A 143 -14.51 -4.07 -30.40
N PRO A 144 -13.46 -4.80 -29.98
CA PRO A 144 -12.98 -4.82 -28.61
C PRO A 144 -12.77 -3.42 -28.02
N VAL A 145 -13.37 -3.18 -26.84
CA VAL A 145 -13.16 -1.94 -26.11
C VAL A 145 -11.80 -2.00 -25.44
N LYS A 146 -11.02 -0.92 -25.49
CA LYS A 146 -9.61 -0.90 -25.05
C LYS A 146 -9.31 0.07 -23.93
N SER A 147 -10.14 1.08 -23.75
CA SER A 147 -9.92 2.11 -22.74
C SER A 147 -11.26 2.63 -22.23
N ILE A 148 -11.29 2.97 -20.94
CA ILE A 148 -12.41 3.60 -20.27
C ILE A 148 -11.94 4.65 -19.27
N SER A 149 -12.75 5.67 -19.04
CA SER A 149 -12.56 6.63 -17.96
C SER A 149 -13.90 7.20 -17.50
N PHE A 150 -14.07 7.42 -16.21
CA PHE A 150 -15.17 8.25 -15.73
C PHE A 150 -14.91 9.74 -16.04
N ILE A 151 -15.97 10.47 -16.30
CA ILE A 151 -16.01 11.94 -16.36
C ILE A 151 -16.78 12.41 -15.13
N TYR A 152 -16.10 13.21 -14.30
CA TYR A 152 -16.73 13.86 -13.16
C TYR A 152 -17.59 15.03 -13.63
N SER A 153 -18.88 15.03 -13.27
CA SER A 153 -19.78 16.16 -13.45
C SER A 153 -20.25 16.64 -12.08
N ASP A 154 -20.19 17.95 -11.85
CA ASP A 154 -20.70 18.58 -10.62
C ASP A 154 -22.23 18.49 -10.50
N GLU A 155 -22.93 18.14 -11.59
CA GLU A 155 -24.38 18.00 -11.65
C GLU A 155 -24.92 16.65 -11.13
N GLY A 156 -24.05 15.78 -10.59
CA GLY A 156 -24.44 14.52 -9.95
C GLY A 156 -24.68 13.35 -10.90
N GLU A 157 -24.62 13.55 -12.21
CA GLU A 157 -24.63 12.47 -13.20
C GLU A 157 -23.19 11.99 -13.50
N HIS A 158 -22.93 10.71 -13.25
CA HIS A 158 -21.67 10.08 -13.66
C HIS A 158 -21.72 9.75 -15.15
N LYS A 159 -20.84 10.41 -15.92
CA LYS A 159 -20.59 10.07 -17.32
C LYS A 159 -19.31 9.26 -17.43
N PHE A 160 -19.12 8.56 -18.53
CA PHE A 160 -17.89 7.83 -18.79
C PHE A 160 -17.59 7.87 -20.28
N ILE A 161 -16.32 7.71 -20.62
CA ILE A 161 -15.88 7.56 -22.01
C ILE A 161 -15.33 6.17 -22.23
N SER A 162 -15.53 5.65 -23.43
CA SER A 162 -14.94 4.39 -23.89
C SER A 162 -14.30 4.54 -25.26
N GLY A 163 -13.12 3.96 -25.44
CA GLY A 163 -12.42 3.91 -26.72
C GLY A 163 -12.22 2.48 -27.18
N SER A 164 -12.43 2.21 -28.48
CA SER A 164 -12.45 0.86 -29.05
C SER A 164 -11.58 0.74 -30.32
N HIS A 165 -11.28 -0.50 -30.68
CA HIS A 165 -10.67 -0.85 -31.97
C HIS A 165 -11.55 -0.55 -33.19
N ASP A 166 -12.82 -0.22 -33.00
CA ASP A 166 -13.72 0.21 -34.08
C ASP A 166 -13.45 1.66 -34.54
N GLN A 167 -12.39 2.27 -34.03
CA GLN A 167 -11.95 3.64 -34.34
C GLN A 167 -12.93 4.70 -33.82
N THR A 168 -13.76 4.35 -32.84
CA THR A 168 -14.70 5.28 -32.19
C THR A 168 -14.41 5.48 -30.71
N ILE A 169 -14.85 6.64 -30.22
CA ILE A 169 -14.92 6.97 -28.79
C ILE A 169 -16.38 7.28 -28.48
N PHE A 170 -16.93 6.66 -27.45
CA PHE A 170 -18.25 6.99 -26.90
C PHE A 170 -18.12 7.74 -25.58
N ILE A 171 -19.14 8.55 -25.27
CA ILE A 171 -19.31 9.39 -24.08
C ILE A 171 -20.72 9.14 -23.53
#